data_AF-A0AA35X903-F1
#
_entry.id   AF-A0AA35X903-F1
#
_cell.length_a   1.000
_cell.length_b   1.000
_cell.length_c   1.000
_cell.angle_alpha   90.00
_cell.angle_beta   90.00
_cell.angle_gamma   90.00
#
_symmetry.space_group_name_H-M   'P 1'
#
loop_
_entity.id
_entity.type
_entity.pdbx_description
1 polymer ?
#
loop_
_entity_poly.entity_id
_entity_poly.type
_entity_poly.pdbx_seq_one_letter_code
_entity_poly.pdbx_strand_id
1 'polypeptide(L)'
;MTKLKEAGAVLLGKLNMSEFAMGDAFHHPYGRPRNPWDLSRNPGTSSSGSGAATAAFLCATSLGEDTAGSIRGRPTAFLRPAIAGHDPNDSHTRNAPVPDYLEGIDGGIQGLRVGVLSDRVNDDGVEPDVRDASRTRAVQVDAYGRTGRKGGKRSLIRCMSQAGSP
;
A
#
# COMPACT_ATOMS: atom_id res chain seq x y z
N MET A 1 4.44 6.38 -18.70
CA MET A 1 5.24 7.62 -18.50
C MET A 1 4.64 8.85 -19.18
N THR A 2 3.98 8.72 -20.34
CA THR A 2 3.31 9.81 -21.07
C THR A 2 2.39 10.66 -20.17
N LYS A 3 1.44 10.03 -19.46
CA LYS A 3 0.52 10.72 -18.54
C LYS A 3 1.21 11.58 -17.47
N LEU A 4 2.34 11.12 -16.92
CA LEU A 4 3.08 11.91 -15.92
C LEU A 4 3.74 13.14 -16.53
N LYS A 5 4.29 13.01 -17.73
CA LYS A 5 4.89 14.14 -18.45
C LYS A 5 3.82 15.17 -18.80
N GLU A 6 2.66 14.72 -19.29
CA GLU A 6 1.51 15.57 -19.61
C GLU A 6 0.95 16.28 -18.37
N ALA A 7 0.96 15.62 -17.21
CA ALA A 7 0.59 16.23 -15.92
C ALA A 7 1.65 17.19 -15.35
N GLY A 8 2.78 17.42 -16.06
CA GLY A 8 3.83 18.34 -15.63
C GLY A 8 4.79 17.78 -14.57
N ALA A 9 4.84 16.45 -14.38
CA ALA A 9 5.75 15.85 -13.41
C ALA A 9 7.22 15.97 -13.84
N VAL A 10 8.09 16.38 -12.91
CA VAL A 10 9.55 16.42 -13.11
C VAL A 10 10.14 15.06 -12.77
N LEU A 11 10.77 14.41 -13.75
CA LEU A 11 11.38 13.08 -13.59
C LEU A 11 12.83 13.21 -13.10
N LEU A 12 13.08 12.85 -11.85
CA LEU A 12 14.42 12.96 -11.23
C LEU A 12 15.39 11.85 -11.68
N GLY A 13 14.90 10.63 -11.87
CA GLY A 13 15.76 9.48 -12.15
C GLY A 13 15.02 8.15 -12.20
N LYS A 14 15.79 7.07 -12.30
CA LYS A 14 15.30 5.68 -12.23
C LYS A 14 15.76 5.10 -10.90
N LEU A 15 14.88 4.37 -10.24
CA LEU A 15 15.13 3.83 -8.92
C LEU A 15 15.55 2.36 -9.06
N ASN A 16 16.47 1.93 -8.20
CA ASN A 16 16.99 0.57 -8.23
C ASN A 16 15.93 -0.43 -7.73
N MET A 17 16.00 -1.66 -8.22
CA MET A 17 15.06 -2.73 -7.92
C MET A 17 15.75 -4.10 -8.00
N SER A 18 15.13 -5.14 -7.48
CA SER A 18 15.61 -6.50 -7.71
C SER A 18 15.50 -6.89 -9.20
N GLU A 19 16.41 -7.74 -9.66
CA GLU A 19 16.56 -8.07 -11.07
C GLU A 19 15.28 -8.70 -11.64
N PHE A 20 14.73 -8.15 -12.73
CA PHE A 20 13.44 -8.57 -13.31
C PHE A 20 12.25 -8.56 -12.32
N ALA A 21 12.30 -7.71 -11.30
CA ALA A 21 11.33 -7.71 -10.20
C ALA A 21 11.29 -9.02 -9.39
N MET A 22 12.32 -9.85 -9.53
CA MET A 22 12.48 -11.12 -8.84
C MET A 22 13.78 -11.11 -8.02
N GLY A 23 13.77 -11.81 -6.89
CA GLY A 23 14.95 -11.96 -6.05
C GLY A 23 14.81 -11.33 -4.67
N ASP A 24 15.90 -11.44 -3.91
CA ASP A 24 15.93 -11.03 -2.51
C ASP A 24 16.09 -9.51 -2.34
N ALA A 25 16.08 -9.07 -1.09
CA ALA A 25 16.16 -7.65 -0.74
C ALA A 25 17.58 -7.14 -0.44
N PHE A 26 18.59 -7.96 -0.69
CA PHE A 26 19.99 -7.71 -0.34
C PHE A 26 20.87 -7.60 -1.58
N HIS A 27 20.56 -8.32 -2.65
CA HIS A 27 21.32 -8.36 -3.89
C HIS A 27 20.58 -7.61 -5.00
N HIS A 28 21.22 -6.57 -5.53
CA HIS A 28 20.68 -5.74 -6.61
C HIS A 28 21.79 -5.52 -7.65
N PRO A 29 21.48 -5.45 -8.94
CA PRO A 29 22.49 -5.30 -10.00
C PRO A 29 23.39 -4.07 -9.84
N TYR A 30 22.85 -2.99 -9.26
CA TYR A 30 23.55 -1.69 -9.14
C TYR A 30 23.86 -1.29 -7.68
N GLY A 31 23.95 -2.27 -6.79
CA GLY A 31 24.23 -2.05 -5.37
C GLY A 31 22.96 -1.86 -4.54
N ARG A 32 23.00 -2.34 -3.29
CA ARG A 32 21.82 -2.47 -2.43
C ARG A 32 21.26 -1.10 -1.99
N PRO A 33 20.00 -0.76 -2.30
CA PRO A 33 19.28 0.32 -1.63
C PRO A 33 19.21 0.08 -0.13
N ARG A 34 19.43 1.11 0.69
CA ARG A 34 19.42 0.97 2.15
C ARG A 34 18.08 1.43 2.71
N ASN A 35 17.61 0.76 3.76
CA ASN A 35 16.42 1.19 4.47
C ASN A 35 16.75 2.48 5.25
N PRO A 36 16.07 3.61 4.99
CA PRO A 36 16.41 4.89 5.59
C PRO A 36 16.13 4.94 7.10
N TRP A 37 15.30 4.04 7.63
CA TRP A 37 15.00 3.95 9.06
C TRP A 37 16.06 3.15 9.84
N ASP A 38 16.75 2.22 9.17
CA ASP A 38 17.84 1.43 9.74
C ASP A 38 18.64 0.79 8.58
N LEU A 39 19.88 1.28 8.36
CA LEU A 39 20.71 0.89 7.22
C LEU A 39 21.13 -0.60 7.22
N SER A 40 21.02 -1.28 8.37
CA SER A 40 21.27 -2.73 8.46
C SER A 40 20.09 -3.54 7.91
N ARG A 41 18.88 -3.00 7.98
CA ARG A 41 17.64 -3.72 7.68
C ARG A 41 17.29 -3.79 6.20
N ASN A 42 16.48 -4.80 5.90
CA ASN A 42 15.94 -5.04 4.57
C ASN A 42 15.09 -3.82 4.11
N PRO A 43 15.37 -3.25 2.92
CA PRO A 43 14.70 -2.09 2.33
C PRO A 43 13.43 -2.42 1.53
N GLY A 44 12.98 -3.67 1.50
CA GLY A 44 11.90 -4.16 0.65
C GLY A 44 12.38 -4.87 -0.61
N THR A 45 11.44 -5.48 -1.34
CA THR A 45 11.62 -6.07 -2.68
C THR A 45 10.26 -6.11 -3.37
N SER A 46 10.15 -6.03 -4.70
CA SER A 46 11.21 -5.69 -5.67
C SER A 46 11.45 -4.20 -5.81
N SER A 47 10.46 -3.37 -5.48
CA SER A 47 10.50 -1.91 -5.66
C SER A 47 11.30 -1.18 -4.56
N SER A 48 12.39 -1.77 -4.08
CA SER A 48 13.17 -1.31 -2.92
C SER A 48 13.66 0.14 -3.03
N GLY A 49 14.15 0.56 -4.20
CA GLY A 49 14.59 1.94 -4.45
C GLY A 49 13.46 2.96 -4.39
N SER A 50 12.26 2.59 -4.84
CA SER A 50 11.05 3.44 -4.79
C SER A 50 10.65 3.75 -3.35
N GLY A 51 10.64 2.72 -2.49
CA GLY A 51 10.32 2.88 -1.08
C GLY A 51 11.40 3.66 -0.34
N ALA A 52 12.68 3.30 -0.55
CA ALA A 52 13.79 3.98 0.10
C ALA A 52 13.86 5.47 -0.27
N ALA A 53 13.74 5.82 -1.56
CA ALA A 53 13.84 7.21 -2.01
C ALA A 53 12.69 8.09 -1.48
N THR A 54 11.48 7.54 -1.45
CA THR A 54 10.30 8.26 -0.91
C THR A 54 10.42 8.43 0.60
N ALA A 55 10.76 7.37 1.34
CA ALA A 55 10.91 7.42 2.80
C ALA A 55 12.11 8.30 3.24
N ALA A 56 13.15 8.43 2.41
CA ALA A 56 14.30 9.29 2.65
C ALA A 56 14.10 10.74 2.17
N PHE A 57 12.90 11.11 1.71
CA PHE A 57 12.58 12.44 1.15
C PHE A 57 13.47 12.86 -0.04
N LEU A 58 14.02 11.90 -0.79
CA LEU A 58 14.78 12.18 -2.02
C LEU A 58 13.87 12.57 -3.19
N CYS A 59 12.59 12.19 -3.12
CA CYS A 59 11.55 12.59 -4.03
C CYS A 59 10.23 12.75 -3.29
N ALA A 60 9.33 13.61 -3.82
CA ALA A 60 8.00 13.78 -3.25
C ALA A 60 7.13 12.51 -3.39
N THR A 61 7.39 11.73 -4.44
CA THR A 61 6.71 10.47 -4.71
C THR A 61 7.56 9.63 -5.67
N SER A 62 7.32 8.32 -5.72
CA SER A 62 7.94 7.40 -6.68
C SER A 62 6.91 6.50 -7.35
N LEU A 63 7.33 5.75 -8.36
CA LEU A 63 6.55 4.68 -8.97
C LEU A 63 7.23 3.33 -8.69
N GLY A 64 6.42 2.31 -8.46
CA GLY A 64 6.85 0.92 -8.33
C GLY A 64 5.88 -0.02 -9.05
N GLU A 65 6.20 -1.30 -9.05
CA GLU A 65 5.38 -2.38 -9.61
C GLU A 65 5.04 -3.39 -8.50
N ASP A 66 3.83 -3.96 -8.52
CA ASP A 66 3.33 -4.91 -7.53
C ASP A 66 2.77 -6.18 -8.20
N THR A 67 3.61 -7.20 -8.32
CA THR A 67 3.18 -8.55 -8.74
C THR A 67 2.61 -9.35 -7.55
N ALA A 68 3.31 -9.36 -6.41
CA ALA A 68 3.00 -10.21 -5.25
C ALA A 68 3.27 -9.53 -3.88
N GLY A 69 3.24 -8.20 -3.84
CA GLY A 69 3.50 -7.39 -2.65
C GLY A 69 4.60 -6.36 -2.84
N SER A 70 5.13 -6.20 -4.05
CA SER A 70 6.36 -5.44 -4.30
C SER A 70 6.25 -3.93 -4.02
N ILE A 71 5.03 -3.36 -3.98
CA ILE A 71 4.76 -1.98 -3.51
C ILE A 71 4.26 -1.98 -2.05
N ARG A 72 3.47 -2.97 -1.66
CA ARG A 72 2.87 -3.03 -0.30
C ARG A 72 3.87 -3.40 0.78
N GLY A 73 4.95 -4.09 0.42
CA GLY A 73 6.05 -4.41 1.31
C GLY A 73 6.69 -3.14 1.90
N ARG A 74 7.31 -3.28 3.07
CA ARG A 74 8.11 -2.22 3.69
C ARG A 74 9.18 -1.72 2.71
N PRO A 75 9.45 -0.41 2.54
CA PRO A 75 8.72 0.82 2.87
C PRO A 75 8.13 1.50 1.61
N THR A 76 7.40 0.78 0.75
CA THR A 76 7.22 1.20 -0.66
C THR A 76 5.87 1.81 -1.04
N ALA A 77 4.98 2.08 -0.08
CA ALA A 77 3.58 2.34 -0.42
C ALA A 77 3.22 3.84 -0.53
N PHE A 78 3.50 4.53 -1.65
CA PHE A 78 2.79 5.78 -2.02
C PHE A 78 2.81 6.09 -3.55
N LEU A 79 1.61 6.17 -4.17
CA LEU A 79 1.13 7.14 -5.19
C LEU A 79 -0.11 6.56 -5.91
N ARG A 80 -1.22 7.32 -6.04
CA ARG A 80 -2.31 7.04 -7.00
C ARG A 80 -3.26 8.24 -7.12
N PRO A 81 -3.07 9.11 -8.13
CA PRO A 81 -4.11 9.22 -9.17
C PRO A 81 -3.61 9.37 -10.63
N ALA A 82 -2.42 9.94 -10.87
CA ALA A 82 -2.06 10.52 -12.17
C ALA A 82 -1.82 9.54 -13.35
N ILE A 83 -1.70 8.24 -13.10
CA ILE A 83 -1.38 7.24 -14.13
C ILE A 83 -2.54 6.32 -14.52
N ALA A 84 -3.67 6.38 -13.80
CA ALA A 84 -4.80 5.49 -14.02
C ALA A 84 -5.53 5.74 -15.36
N GLY A 85 -6.25 4.74 -15.84
CA GLY A 85 -7.11 4.81 -17.04
C GLY A 85 -6.69 3.89 -18.16
N HIS A 86 -7.64 3.57 -19.03
CA HIS A 86 -7.48 2.67 -20.18
C HIS A 86 -6.33 3.09 -21.09
N ASP A 87 -5.57 2.10 -21.57
CA ASP A 87 -4.54 2.26 -22.59
C ASP A 87 -4.87 1.32 -23.75
N PRO A 88 -5.18 1.84 -24.96
CA PRO A 88 -5.49 0.99 -26.11
C PRO A 88 -4.32 0.07 -26.53
N ASN A 89 -3.11 0.30 -26.03
CA ASN A 89 -1.94 -0.55 -26.29
C ASN A 89 -1.79 -1.69 -25.26
N ASP A 90 -2.66 -1.78 -24.26
CA ASP A 90 -2.66 -2.87 -23.27
C ASP A 90 -4.07 -3.47 -23.16
N SER A 91 -4.21 -4.69 -23.70
CA SER A 91 -5.45 -5.46 -23.74
C SER A 91 -5.99 -5.86 -22.35
N HIS A 92 -5.17 -5.76 -21.30
CA HIS A 92 -5.56 -6.06 -19.92
C HIS A 92 -6.01 -4.81 -19.16
N THR A 93 -5.90 -3.62 -19.76
CA THR A 93 -6.47 -2.41 -19.13
C THR A 93 -7.99 -2.45 -19.21
N ARG A 94 -8.63 -2.20 -18.08
CA ARG A 94 -10.09 -2.13 -18.03
C ARG A 94 -10.56 -0.85 -18.74
N ASN A 95 -11.43 -1.01 -19.73
CA ASN A 95 -12.13 0.10 -20.35
C ASN A 95 -13.27 0.60 -19.42
N ALA A 96 -12.91 1.40 -18.44
CA ALA A 96 -13.83 2.03 -17.49
C ALA A 96 -13.37 3.46 -17.19
N PRO A 97 -14.30 4.39 -16.87
CA PRO A 97 -13.94 5.73 -16.47
C PRO A 97 -13.05 5.69 -15.22
N VAL A 98 -12.03 6.56 -15.20
CA VAL A 98 -11.19 6.75 -14.02
C VAL A 98 -12.03 7.51 -12.99
N PRO A 99 -12.28 6.95 -11.79
CA PRO A 99 -12.98 7.67 -10.75
C PRO A 99 -12.12 8.84 -10.25
N ASP A 100 -12.77 9.89 -9.74
CA ASP A 100 -12.04 10.93 -9.02
C ASP A 100 -11.60 10.37 -7.66
N TYR A 101 -10.31 10.05 -7.55
CA TYR A 101 -9.74 9.50 -6.33
C TYR A 101 -9.65 10.52 -5.19
N LEU A 102 -9.81 11.82 -5.47
CA LEU A 102 -9.84 12.87 -4.45
C LEU A 102 -11.25 13.05 -3.88
N GLU A 103 -12.28 12.55 -4.56
CA GLU A 103 -13.64 12.59 -4.07
C GLU A 103 -13.75 11.84 -2.73
N GLY A 104 -14.09 12.58 -1.66
CA GLY A 104 -14.29 12.02 -0.33
C GLY A 104 -13.02 11.73 0.46
N ILE A 105 -11.82 12.09 -0.01
CA ILE A 105 -10.56 11.84 0.72
C ILE A 105 -10.51 12.53 2.09
N ASP A 106 -11.12 13.72 2.19
CA ASP A 106 -11.26 14.48 3.43
C ASP A 106 -12.53 14.11 4.23
N GLY A 107 -13.38 13.23 3.70
CA GLY A 107 -14.72 12.91 4.21
C GLY A 107 -14.74 12.06 5.49
N GLY A 108 -13.58 11.72 6.05
CA GLY A 108 -13.47 10.84 7.20
C GLY A 108 -13.87 9.40 6.88
N ILE A 109 -14.10 8.58 7.92
CA ILE A 109 -14.37 7.14 7.79
C ILE A 109 -15.68 6.71 8.45
N GLN A 110 -16.52 7.66 8.84
CA GLN A 110 -17.75 7.41 9.59
C GLN A 110 -18.73 6.60 8.75
N GLY A 111 -19.28 5.53 9.33
CA GLY A 111 -20.22 4.63 8.64
C GLY A 111 -19.56 3.62 7.68
N LEU A 112 -18.25 3.71 7.41
CA LEU A 112 -17.54 2.69 6.65
C LEU A 112 -17.48 1.37 7.42
N ARG A 113 -17.51 0.26 6.68
CA ARG A 113 -17.35 -1.09 7.23
C ARG A 113 -15.96 -1.59 6.90
N VAL A 114 -15.19 -1.89 7.94
CA VAL A 114 -13.84 -2.43 7.83
C VAL A 114 -13.86 -3.90 8.23
N GLY A 115 -13.45 -4.79 7.33
CA GLY A 115 -13.31 -6.21 7.59
C GLY A 115 -11.90 -6.52 8.10
N VAL A 116 -11.80 -7.29 9.18
CA VAL A 116 -10.54 -7.82 9.70
C VAL A 116 -10.55 -9.33 9.48
N LEU A 117 -9.59 -9.82 8.68
CA LEU A 117 -9.40 -11.25 8.44
C LEU A 117 -8.65 -11.85 9.63
N SER A 118 -9.41 -12.35 10.59
CA SER A 118 -8.91 -12.87 11.87
C SER A 118 -7.81 -13.91 11.65
N ASP A 119 -8.03 -14.81 10.69
CA ASP A 119 -7.11 -15.92 10.40
C ASP A 119 -5.76 -15.42 9.88
N ARG A 120 -5.73 -14.28 9.18
CA ARG A 120 -4.48 -13.68 8.68
C ARG A 120 -3.74 -12.89 9.76
N VAL A 121 -4.46 -12.31 10.72
CA VAL A 121 -3.86 -11.54 11.81
C VAL A 121 -3.35 -12.45 12.92
N ASN A 122 -4.06 -13.54 13.20
CA ASN A 122 -3.77 -14.47 14.29
C ASN A 122 -2.92 -15.66 13.84
N ASP A 123 -2.46 -15.68 12.60
CA ASP A 123 -1.56 -16.70 12.09
C ASP A 123 -0.27 -16.75 12.91
N ASP A 124 0.22 -17.96 13.17
CA ASP A 124 1.41 -18.19 13.99
C ASP A 124 2.70 -17.65 13.35
N GLY A 125 2.70 -17.42 12.03
CA GLY A 125 3.78 -16.77 11.30
C GLY A 125 3.83 -15.24 11.45
N VAL A 126 2.84 -14.62 12.11
CA VAL A 126 2.82 -13.18 12.34
C VAL A 126 3.49 -12.84 13.66
N GLU A 127 4.56 -12.06 13.59
CA GLU A 127 5.31 -11.56 14.74
C GLU A 127 4.37 -10.85 15.75
N PRO A 128 4.52 -11.08 17.07
CA PRO A 128 3.62 -10.52 18.08
C PRO A 128 3.44 -9.00 17.98
N ASP A 129 4.52 -8.26 17.77
CA ASP A 129 4.47 -6.79 17.64
C ASP A 129 3.63 -6.34 16.43
N VAL A 130 3.69 -7.08 15.32
CA VAL A 130 2.90 -6.80 14.11
C VAL A 130 1.43 -7.13 14.35
N ARG A 131 1.15 -8.23 15.05
CA ARG A 131 -0.20 -8.64 15.44
C ARG A 131 -0.85 -7.60 16.35
N ASP A 132 -0.12 -7.15 17.37
CA ASP A 132 -0.60 -6.17 18.35
C ASP A 132 -0.77 -4.79 17.74
N ALA A 133 0.15 -4.36 16.87
CA ALA A 133 0.00 -3.13 16.09
C ALA A 133 -1.25 -3.19 15.19
N SER A 134 -1.48 -4.32 14.52
CA SER A 134 -2.66 -4.51 13.66
C SER A 134 -3.97 -4.45 14.44
N ARG A 135 -4.03 -5.10 15.61
CA ARG A 135 -5.18 -5.07 16.51
C ARG A 135 -5.44 -3.67 17.06
N THR A 136 -4.38 -3.01 17.54
CA THR A 136 -4.45 -1.63 18.04
C THR A 136 -4.99 -0.70 16.96
N ARG A 137 -4.52 -0.84 15.73
CA ARG A 137 -5.00 -0.02 14.62
C ARG A 137 -6.44 -0.30 14.26
N ALA A 138 -6.88 -1.55 14.30
CA ALA A 138 -8.29 -1.90 14.09
C ALA A 138 -9.20 -1.24 15.14
N VAL A 139 -8.80 -1.22 16.41
CA VAL A 139 -9.52 -0.54 17.48
C VAL A 139 -9.59 0.97 17.25
N GLN A 140 -8.47 1.60 16.84
CA GLN A 140 -8.46 3.02 16.51
C GLN A 140 -9.43 3.35 15.37
N VAL A 141 -9.42 2.55 14.30
CA VAL A 141 -10.31 2.72 13.14
C VAL A 141 -11.78 2.57 13.55
N ASP A 142 -12.11 1.61 14.43
CA ASP A 142 -13.45 1.46 15.00
C ASP A 142 -13.89 2.72 15.76
N ALA A 143 -13.00 3.24 16.61
CA ALA A 143 -13.27 4.42 17.42
C ALA A 143 -13.53 5.64 16.54
N TYR A 144 -12.68 5.89 15.53
CA TYR A 144 -12.88 6.97 14.55
C TYR A 144 -14.16 6.79 13.71
N GLY A 145 -14.53 5.56 13.37
CA GLY A 145 -15.78 5.27 12.68
C GLY A 145 -17.05 5.52 13.53
N ARG A 146 -16.94 5.47 14.87
CA ARG A 146 -18.07 5.66 15.81
C ARG A 146 -18.35 7.12 16.17
N THR A 147 -17.34 7.98 16.22
CA THR A 147 -17.45 9.36 16.73
C THR A 147 -18.36 10.29 15.92
N GLY A 148 -18.90 9.87 14.76
CA GLY A 148 -19.90 10.64 14.00
C GLY A 148 -21.31 10.03 13.91
N ARG A 149 -21.62 8.93 14.60
CA ARG A 149 -22.95 8.28 14.49
C ARG A 149 -23.91 8.81 15.56
N LYS A 150 -24.71 9.86 15.24
CA LYS A 150 -25.92 10.18 16.02
C LYS A 150 -26.97 9.08 15.80
N GLY A 151 -27.15 8.19 16.78
CA GLY A 151 -28.18 7.16 16.77
C GLY A 151 -27.61 5.74 16.94
N GLY A 152 -27.95 5.12 18.06
CA GLY A 152 -27.36 3.87 18.56
C GLY A 152 -27.64 2.64 17.69
N LYS A 153 -26.77 2.37 16.72
CA LYS A 153 -26.60 1.03 16.13
C LYS A 153 -25.10 0.72 16.09
N ARG A 154 -24.71 -0.38 16.76
CA ARG A 154 -23.32 -0.83 16.99
C ARG A 154 -22.56 -0.89 15.65
N SER A 155 -21.33 -0.35 15.59
CA SER A 155 -20.41 -0.63 14.49
C SER A 155 -20.05 -2.12 14.54
N LEU A 156 -20.09 -2.79 13.40
CA LEU A 156 -19.64 -4.16 13.26
C LEU A 156 -18.33 -4.11 12.48
N ILE A 157 -17.20 -3.94 13.18
CA ILE A 157 -15.99 -4.64 12.76
C ILE A 157 -16.34 -6.11 12.89
N ARG A 158 -16.70 -6.73 11.77
CA ARG A 158 -16.97 -8.15 11.72
C ARG A 158 -15.62 -8.82 11.51
N CYS A 159 -15.04 -9.33 12.60
CA CYS A 159 -14.02 -10.37 12.51
C CYS A 159 -14.69 -11.52 11.76
N MET A 160 -14.36 -11.69 10.49
CA MET A 160 -14.85 -12.85 9.74
C MET A 160 -13.91 -14.00 10.13
N SER A 161 -14.27 -14.77 11.15
CA SER A 161 -13.81 -16.15 11.25
C SER A 161 -14.51 -16.92 10.14
N GLN A 162 -13.79 -17.79 9.43
CA GLN A 162 -14.34 -18.60 8.35
C GLN A 162 -15.69 -19.21 8.73
N ALA A 163 -16.63 -19.08 7.80
CA ALA A 163 -17.88 -19.81 7.82
C ALA A 163 -17.57 -21.31 7.92
N GLY A 164 -18.26 -22.00 8.83
CA GLY A 164 -18.21 -23.45 8.91
C GLY A 164 -18.50 -24.07 7.55
N SER A 165 -17.67 -25.03 7.17
CA SER A 165 -18.00 -25.99 6.12
C SER A 165 -19.26 -26.79 6.53
N PRO A 166 -20.09 -27.23 5.55
CA PRO A 166 -21.26 -28.05 5.81
C PRO A 166 -20.94 -29.40 6.46
#